data_AF-A0A383U5Y0-F1
#
_entry.id   AF-A0A383U5Y0-F1
#
_cell.length_a   1.000
_cell.length_b   1.000
_cell.length_c   1.000
_cell.angle_alpha   90.00
_cell.angle_beta   90.00
_cell.angle_gamma   90.00
#
_symmetry.space_group_name_H-M   'P 1'
#
loop_
_entity.id
_entity.type
_entity.pdbx_description
1 polymer ?
#
loop_
_entity_poly.entity_id
_entity_poly.type
_entity_poly.pdbx_seq_one_letter_code
_entity_poly.pdbx_strand_id
1 'polypeptide(L)' 'MKLSPIVLEKLNADITKLQLAQEMNVKFTTVDNWIKARQNRFENFKVMKAVEKVTGINIKDQFIEEK' A
#
# COMPACT_ATOMS: atom_id res chain seq x y z
N MET A 1 -12.64 -5.85 -4.44
CA MET A 1 -12.29 -4.79 -3.48
C MET A 1 -11.15 -3.98 -4.07
N LYS A 2 -11.31 -2.67 -4.23
CA LYS A 2 -10.26 -1.78 -4.74
C LYS A 2 -9.80 -0.83 -3.62
N LEU A 3 -8.51 -0.50 -3.60
CA LEU A 3 -7.99 0.51 -2.69
C LEU A 3 -8.54 1.89 -3.06
N SER A 4 -8.91 2.66 -2.04
CA SER A 4 -9.29 4.06 -2.18
C SER A 4 -8.20 4.85 -2.92
N PRO A 5 -8.57 5.73 -3.87
CA PRO A 5 -7.62 6.50 -4.65
C PRO A 5 -6.70 7.38 -3.79
N ILE A 6 -7.18 7.84 -2.62
CA ILE A 6 -6.39 8.63 -1.67
C ILE A 6 -5.20 7.82 -1.12
N VAL A 7 -5.42 6.53 -0.82
CA VAL A 7 -4.36 5.64 -0.34
C VAL A 7 -3.36 5.36 -1.46
N LEU A 8 -3.85 5.14 -2.68
CA LEU A 8 -2.99 4.95 -3.84
C LEU A 8 -2.12 6.17 -4.12
N GLU A 9 -2.66 7.38 -4.00
CA GLU A 9 -1.91 8.61 -4.20
C GLU A 9 -0.79 8.78 -3.16
N LYS A 10 -1.11 8.55 -1.87
CA LYS A 10 -0.10 8.55 -0.80
C LYS A 10 0.98 7.47 -0.99
N LEU A 11 0.58 6.27 -1.41
CA LEU A 11 1.49 5.18 -1.73
C LEU A 11 2.34 5.48 -2.97
N ASN A 12 1.85 6.30 -3.90
CA ASN A 12 2.58 6.61 -5.11
C ASN A 12 3.74 7.59 -4.88
N ALA A 13 3.77 8.27 -3.73
CA ALA A 13 4.89 9.11 -3.33
C ALA A 13 6.16 8.27 -3.11
N ASP A 14 7.28 8.69 -3.72
CA ASP A 14 8.55 7.94 -3.67
C ASP A 14 9.07 7.72 -2.24
N ILE A 15 8.86 8.70 -1.35
CA ILE A 15 9.23 8.60 0.07
C ILE A 15 8.44 7.46 0.74
N THR A 16 7.13 7.38 0.50
CA THR A 16 6.26 6.32 1.04
C THR A 16 6.69 4.95 0.53
N LYS A 17 6.99 4.83 -0.78
CA LYS A 17 7.47 3.58 -1.38
C LYS A 17 8.79 3.11 -0.77
N LEU A 18 9.72 4.04 -0.55
CA LEU A 18 11.01 3.79 0.11
C LEU A 18 10.82 3.31 1.55
N GLN A 19 10.03 4.03 2.34
CA GLN A 19 9.74 3.68 3.72
C GLN A 19 9.03 2.33 3.83
N LEU A 20 8.07 2.07 2.93
CA LEU A 20 7.38 0.78 2.88
C LEU A 20 8.33 -0.36 2.49
N ALA A 21 9.23 -0.11 1.53
CA ALA A 21 10.25 -1.06 1.13
C ALA A 21 11.20 -1.39 2.29
N GLN A 22 11.60 -0.38 3.08
CA GLN A 22 12.42 -0.55 4.28
C GLN A 22 11.70 -1.34 5.37
N GLU A 23 10.45 -0.98 5.70
CA GLU A 23 9.67 -1.69 6.72
C GLU A 23 9.38 -3.14 6.35
N MET A 24 9.12 -3.39 5.06
CA MET A 24 8.85 -4.74 4.57
C MET A 24 10.13 -5.52 4.24
N ASN A 25 11.30 -4.89 4.35
CA ASN A 25 12.60 -5.43 3.94
C ASN A 25 12.57 -6.03 2.52
N VAL A 26 11.99 -5.27 1.59
CA VAL A 26 11.90 -5.60 0.17
C VAL A 26 12.53 -4.50 -0.68
N LYS A 27 12.74 -4.77 -1.96
CA LYS A 27 13.23 -3.76 -2.90
C LYS A 27 12.15 -2.72 -3.20
N PHE A 28 12.56 -1.48 -3.44
CA PHE A 28 11.67 -0.42 -3.92
C PHE A 28 10.89 -0.83 -5.17
N THR A 29 11.54 -1.50 -6.12
CA THR A 29 10.90 -2.03 -7.34
C THR A 29 9.81 -3.05 -7.05
N THR A 30 9.93 -3.80 -5.95
CA THR A 30 8.91 -4.74 -5.49
C THR A 30 7.66 -3.98 -5.03
N VAL A 31 7.83 -2.90 -4.26
CA VAL A 31 6.72 -2.04 -3.82
C VAL A 31 6.07 -1.31 -4.99
N ASP A 32 6.87 -0.76 -5.91
CA ASP A 32 6.35 -0.09 -7.10
C ASP A 32 5.52 -1.05 -7.97
N ASN A 33 5.99 -2.30 -8.12
CA ASN A 33 5.22 -3.35 -8.78
C ASN A 33 3.92 -3.68 -8.04
N TRP A 34 3.89 -3.72 -6.71
CA TRP A 34 2.65 -3.97 -5.96
C TRP A 34 1.60 -2.90 -6.21
N ILE A 35 2.02 -1.62 -6.22
CA ILE A 35 1.14 -0.47 -6.48
C ILE A 35 0.64 -0.50 -7.93
N LYS A 36 1.54 -0.68 -8.90
CA LYS A 36 1.18 -0.75 -10.33
C LYS A 36 0.28 -1.92 -10.67
N ALA A 37 0.57 -3.09 -10.10
CA ALA A 37 -0.20 -4.30 -10.36
C ALA A 37 -1.57 -4.27 -9.67
N ARG A 38 -1.86 -3.27 -8.81
CA ARG A 38 -3.05 -3.18 -7.94
C ARG A 38 -3.39 -4.53 -7.32
N GLN A 39 -2.36 -5.31 -7.00
CA GLN A 39 -2.55 -6.70 -6.62
C GLN A 39 -3.11 -6.76 -5.21
N ASN A 40 -3.87 -7.82 -4.96
CA ASN A 40 -4.36 -8.31 -3.67
C ASN A 40 -3.27 -8.46 -2.58
N ARG A 41 -2.02 -8.07 -2.82
CA ARG A 41 -0.97 -7.97 -1.82
C ARG A 41 -1.32 -7.04 -0.66
N PHE A 42 -2.12 -6.00 -0.90
CA PHE A 42 -2.63 -5.14 0.18
C PHE A 42 -3.71 -5.81 1.02
N GLU A 43 -4.27 -6.95 0.61
CA GLU A 43 -5.12 -7.79 1.46
C GLU A 43 -4.30 -8.55 2.52
N ASN A 44 -2.97 -8.57 2.40
CA ASN A 44 -2.11 -9.16 3.42
C ASN A 44 -2.03 -8.24 4.64
N PHE A 45 -2.41 -8.74 5.81
CA PHE A 45 -2.38 -8.00 7.07
C PHE A 45 -1.01 -7.37 7.38
N LYS A 46 0.10 -8.01 7.01
CA LYS A 46 1.45 -7.43 7.20
C LYS A 46 1.67 -6.21 6.33
N VAL A 47 1.24 -6.27 5.07
CA VAL A 47 1.32 -5.14 4.13
C VAL A 47 0.39 -4.02 4.60
N MET A 48 -0.81 -4.35 5.08
CA MET A 48 -1.71 -3.36 5.64
C MET A 48 -1.08 -2.60 6.80
N LYS A 49 -0.53 -3.32 7.78
CA LYS A 49 0.14 -2.68 8.93
C LYS A 49 1.33 -1.82 8.51
N ALA A 50 2.13 -2.29 7.56
CA ALA A 50 3.28 -1.53 7.09
C ALA A 50 2.85 -0.25 6.37
N VAL A 51 1.84 -0.32 5.50
CA VAL A 51 1.32 0.87 4.82
C VAL A 51 0.62 1.82 5.79
N GLU A 52 -0.14 1.31 6.77
CA GLU A 52 -0.75 2.14 7.83
C GLU A 52 0.32 2.87 8.64
N LYS A 53 1.41 2.17 8.99
CA LYS A 53 2.56 2.77 9.71
C LYS A 53 3.25 3.87 8.90
N VAL A 54 3.38 3.70 7.58
CA VAL A 54 4.07 4.65 6.71
C VAL A 54 3.18 5.83 6.30
N THR A 55 1.92 5.58 5.99
CA THR A 55 0.98 6.60 5.47
C THR A 55 0.12 7.26 6.53
N GLY A 56 0.01 6.63 7.71
CA GLY A 56 -0.92 6.99 8.77
C GLY A 56 -2.39 6.64 8.45
N ILE A 57 -2.65 5.94 7.35
CA ILE A 57 -4.01 5.62 6.91
C ILE A 57 -4.34 4.16 7.20
N ASN A 58 -5.41 3.92 7.95
CA ASN A 58 -5.95 2.59 8.14
C ASN A 58 -6.62 2.12 6.84
N ILE A 59 -6.00 1.16 6.17
CA ILE A 59 -6.41 0.69 4.85
C ILE A 59 -7.59 -0.27 4.91
N LYS A 60 -7.85 -0.90 6.06
CA LYS A 60 -8.98 -1.83 6.21
C LYS A 60 -10.30 -1.16 5.86
N ASP A 61 -10.47 0.08 6.28
CA ASP A 61 -11.65 0.92 6.00
C ASP A 61 -11.60 1.60 4.62
N GLN A 62 -10.49 1.46 3.88
CA GLN A 62 -10.27 2.11 2.59
C GLN A 62 -10.40 1.15 1.41
N PHE A 63 -10.78 -0.11 1.66
CA PHE A 63 -11.22 -1.00 0.60
C PHE A 63 -12.64 -0.64 0.19
N ILE A 64 -12.76 -0.15 -1.04
CA ILE A 64 -14.05 0.11 -1.66
C ILE A 64 -14.54 -1.23 -2.22
N GLU A 65 -15.64 -1.75 -1.69
CA GLU A 65 -16.41 -2.80 -2.35
C GLU A 65 -17.03 -2.19 -3.63
N GLU A 66 -16.61 -2.69 -4.80
CA GLU A 66 -17.35 -2.45 -6.04
C GLU A 66 -18.65 -3.24 -5.92
N LYS A 67 -19.78 -2.53 -5.81
CA LYS A 67 -21.13 -3.09 -5.96
C LYS A 67 -21.45 -3.34 -7.42
#